data_AF-A0A5J9V5V3-F1
#
_entry.id   AF-A0A5J9V5V3-F1
#
_cell.length_a   1.000
_cell.length_b   1.000
_cell.length_c   1.000
_cell.angle_alpha   90.00
_cell.angle_beta   90.00
_cell.angle_gamma   90.00
#
_symmetry.space_group_name_H-M   'P 1'
#
loop_
_entity.id
_entity.type
_entity.pdbx_description
1 polymer ?
#
loop_
_entity_poly.entity_id
_entity_poly.type
_entity_poly.pdbx_seq_one_letter_code
_entity_poly.pdbx_strand_id
1 'polypeptide(L)'
;MEIPRSVAVLLLVFLVLWREGDAATFTFVNRCPNAVWPGILSNAGSPRLEPTGFELQPGGARPVAAPSGWSGRMWARTGCSQDGATGRLVCATGDCGSGAAECAGAGAAPPATLAEFTLDGSGGLDFYDVSLVDGYNLPVLVEPSRPSGGPASCAAAGCAADLNAMCPAELRAGGGAACRSACDAFARPEYCCSGAFASPATCRPTAYSQVFKSACPRSYSYAFDDPTSTFTCGGGPDYTITFCPGATPSQKSTTMPGATPTPVATTPVPGATPTTPVPTGTTALQGATPTPSTATPTGTMLPGTTFTDATPDSAMPMGGGLGIEGGGNQGVLLGSSSSEAGGVSWLANMATGDAAAPVVASARLVASLASAVLCLHLQLFGRI
;
A
#
# COMPACT_ATOMS: atom_id res chain seq x y z
N MET A 1 8.63 -53.91 -11.17
CA MET A 1 7.24 -53.61 -10.79
C MET A 1 6.67 -52.71 -11.86
N GLU A 2 5.75 -53.23 -12.68
CA GLU A 2 5.03 -52.40 -13.65
C GLU A 2 3.89 -51.69 -12.93
N ILE A 3 3.82 -50.36 -13.05
CA ILE A 3 2.71 -49.59 -12.50
C ILE A 3 1.46 -49.98 -13.30
N PRO A 4 0.39 -50.48 -12.66
CA PRO A 4 -0.82 -50.86 -13.36
C PRO A 4 -1.36 -49.67 -14.16
N ARG A 5 -1.80 -49.91 -15.40
CA ARG A 5 -2.35 -48.86 -16.29
C ARG A 5 -3.43 -48.02 -15.60
N SER A 6 -4.22 -48.62 -14.72
CA SER A 6 -5.25 -47.96 -13.90
C SER A 6 -4.67 -46.95 -12.91
N VAL A 7 -3.53 -47.26 -12.28
CA VAL A 7 -2.82 -46.36 -11.35
C VAL A 7 -2.16 -45.21 -12.11
N ALA A 8 -1.61 -45.48 -13.30
CA ALA A 8 -1.06 -44.44 -14.17
C ALA A 8 -2.12 -43.44 -14.63
N VAL A 9 -3.32 -43.92 -15.00
CA VAL A 9 -4.46 -43.06 -15.39
C VAL A 9 -4.98 -42.23 -14.21
N LEU A 10 -5.09 -42.82 -13.02
CA LEU A 10 -5.49 -42.09 -11.80
C LEU A 10 -4.49 -41.00 -11.43
N LEU A 11 -3.18 -41.27 -11.51
CA LEU A 11 -2.13 -40.27 -11.30
C LEU A 11 -2.19 -39.14 -12.34
N LEU A 12 -2.43 -39.48 -13.61
CA LEU A 12 -2.59 -38.49 -14.68
C LEU A 12 -3.83 -37.62 -14.49
N VAL A 13 -4.96 -38.21 -14.08
CA VAL A 13 -6.18 -37.46 -13.76
C VAL A 13 -5.97 -36.58 -12.53
N PHE A 14 -5.25 -37.05 -11.50
CA PHE A 14 -4.91 -36.24 -10.32
C PHE A 14 -3.99 -35.05 -10.69
N LEU A 15 -3.01 -35.27 -11.58
CA LEU A 15 -2.14 -34.22 -12.12
C LEU A 15 -2.88 -33.22 -13.03
N VAL A 16 -3.92 -33.64 -13.76
CA VAL A 16 -4.75 -32.77 -14.61
C VAL A 16 -5.80 -32.01 -13.79
N LEU A 17 -6.29 -32.59 -12.69
CA LEU A 17 -7.17 -31.92 -11.72
C LEU A 17 -6.42 -30.98 -10.78
N TRP A 18 -5.10 -31.15 -10.63
CA TRP A 18 -4.17 -30.15 -10.11
C TRP A 18 -3.76 -29.15 -11.20
N ARG A 19 -4.74 -28.56 -11.88
CA ARG A 19 -4.51 -27.20 -12.40
C ARG A 19 -4.72 -26.26 -11.23
N GLU A 20 -3.66 -26.03 -10.45
CA GLU A 20 -3.58 -24.78 -9.69
C GLU A 20 -3.83 -23.67 -10.72
N GLY A 21 -4.93 -22.92 -10.53
CA GLY A 21 -5.22 -21.76 -11.38
C GLY A 21 -4.01 -20.83 -11.35
N ASP A 22 -3.70 -20.19 -12.48
CA ASP A 22 -2.54 -19.31 -12.62
C ASP A 22 -2.45 -18.37 -11.40
N ALA A 23 -1.49 -18.66 -10.52
CA ALA A 23 -1.24 -17.89 -9.32
C ALA A 23 -0.52 -16.61 -9.74
N ALA A 24 -1.02 -15.44 -9.34
CA ALA A 24 -0.31 -14.19 -9.55
C ALA A 24 0.82 -14.07 -8.51
N THR A 25 1.99 -13.60 -8.93
CA THR A 25 3.07 -13.25 -8.00
C THR A 25 3.10 -11.74 -7.78
N PHE A 26 2.99 -11.33 -6.52
CA PHE A 26 3.23 -9.95 -6.08
C PHE A 26 4.69 -9.78 -5.67
N THR A 27 5.46 -9.02 -6.44
CA THR A 27 6.84 -8.66 -6.11
C THR A 27 6.88 -7.30 -5.44
N PHE A 28 7.12 -7.29 -4.13
CA PHE A 28 7.31 -6.09 -3.35
C PHE A 28 8.72 -5.56 -3.55
N VAL A 29 8.88 -4.27 -3.86
CA VAL A 29 10.17 -3.63 -4.08
C VAL A 29 10.27 -2.37 -3.22
N ASN A 30 11.31 -2.29 -2.38
CA ASN A 30 11.58 -1.08 -1.61
C ASN A 30 12.64 -0.22 -2.32
N ARG A 31 12.24 0.91 -2.90
CA ARG A 31 13.18 1.95 -3.38
C ARG A 31 13.29 3.13 -2.43
N CYS A 32 12.61 3.10 -1.28
CA CYS A 32 12.73 4.12 -0.26
C CYS A 32 14.15 4.12 0.34
N PRO A 33 14.62 5.26 0.88
CA PRO A 33 15.93 5.34 1.50
C PRO A 33 16.03 4.58 2.84
N ASN A 34 14.88 4.24 3.44
CA ASN A 34 14.78 3.54 4.72
C ASN A 34 14.06 2.20 4.54
N ALA A 35 14.23 1.30 5.50
CA ALA A 35 13.44 0.08 5.56
C ALA A 35 11.94 0.40 5.64
N VAL A 36 11.14 -0.45 5.01
CA VAL A 36 9.68 -0.42 5.09
C VAL A 36 9.20 -1.79 5.55
N TRP A 37 8.02 -1.86 6.14
CA TRP A 37 7.44 -3.13 6.59
C TRP A 37 6.10 -3.37 5.89
N PRO A 38 6.10 -4.06 4.73
CA PRO A 38 4.86 -4.38 4.05
C PRO A 38 3.88 -5.14 4.93
N GLY A 39 2.60 -4.85 4.73
CA GLY A 39 1.46 -5.56 5.33
C GLY A 39 0.53 -6.05 4.23
N ILE A 40 -0.06 -7.21 4.44
CA ILE A 40 -0.99 -7.88 3.50
C ILE A 40 -2.24 -8.28 4.27
N LEU A 41 -3.39 -7.88 3.76
CA LEU A 41 -4.69 -8.27 4.26
C LEU A 41 -5.52 -8.89 3.14
N SER A 42 -5.82 -10.18 3.25
CA SER A 42 -6.84 -10.81 2.41
C SER A 42 -8.24 -10.34 2.82
N ASN A 43 -9.11 -10.10 1.85
CA ASN A 43 -10.52 -9.77 2.08
C ASN A 43 -11.29 -10.97 2.65
N ALA A 44 -12.46 -10.70 3.22
CA ALA A 44 -13.37 -11.75 3.68
C ALA A 44 -13.69 -12.72 2.52
N GLY A 45 -13.56 -14.03 2.77
CA GLY A 45 -13.77 -15.06 1.76
C GLY A 45 -12.56 -15.35 0.86
N SER A 46 -11.50 -14.53 0.91
CA SER A 46 -10.22 -14.82 0.25
C SER A 46 -9.26 -15.58 1.17
N PRO A 47 -8.45 -16.50 0.64
CA PRO A 47 -7.46 -17.21 1.44
C PRO A 47 -6.41 -16.22 1.98
N ARG A 48 -5.97 -16.45 3.23
CA ARG A 48 -4.88 -15.69 3.83
C ARG A 48 -3.59 -15.95 3.06
N LEU A 49 -2.88 -14.88 2.68
CA LEU A 49 -1.52 -15.00 2.15
C LEU A 49 -0.51 -15.04 3.29
N GLU A 50 0.56 -15.81 3.09
CA GLU A 50 1.71 -15.84 3.99
C GLU A 50 2.98 -15.43 3.23
N PRO A 51 3.77 -14.48 3.75
CA PRO A 51 3.56 -13.76 5.02
C PRO A 51 2.39 -12.75 4.95
N THR A 52 1.85 -12.38 6.11
CA THR A 52 0.90 -11.24 6.27
C THR A 52 1.61 -9.92 6.56
N GLY A 53 2.90 -9.96 6.90
CA GLY A 53 3.74 -8.78 6.97
C GLY A 53 5.21 -9.12 7.23
N PHE A 54 6.11 -8.25 6.77
CA PHE A 54 7.56 -8.52 6.83
C PHE A 54 8.37 -7.23 6.76
N GLU A 55 9.66 -7.29 7.09
CA GLU A 55 10.62 -6.21 6.86
C GLU A 55 11.19 -6.28 5.43
N LEU A 56 11.35 -5.13 4.78
CA LEU A 56 11.96 -5.00 3.47
C LEU A 56 13.00 -3.87 3.48
N GLN A 57 14.27 -4.23 3.42
CA GLN A 57 15.40 -3.28 3.42
C GLN A 57 15.43 -2.42 2.15
N PRO A 58 16.07 -1.22 2.18
CA PRO A 58 16.30 -0.42 0.99
C PRO A 58 16.94 -1.22 -0.15
N GLY A 59 16.39 -1.10 -1.36
CA GLY A 59 16.82 -1.86 -2.54
C GLY A 59 16.38 -3.33 -2.54
N GLY A 60 15.73 -3.81 -1.49
CA GLY A 60 15.25 -5.19 -1.38
C GLY A 60 14.02 -5.44 -2.25
N ALA A 61 13.87 -6.70 -2.65
CA ALA A 61 12.67 -7.21 -3.32
C ALA A 61 12.23 -8.54 -2.70
N ARG A 62 10.92 -8.79 -2.61
CA ARG A 62 10.36 -10.04 -2.10
C ARG A 62 9.12 -10.45 -2.90
N PRO A 63 9.10 -11.64 -3.53
CA PRO A 63 7.89 -12.18 -4.15
C PRO A 63 6.99 -12.82 -3.09
N VAL A 64 5.67 -12.70 -3.29
CA VAL A 64 4.61 -13.38 -2.54
C VAL A 64 3.59 -13.89 -3.55
N ALA A 65 3.34 -15.20 -3.56
CA ALA A 65 2.35 -15.81 -4.44
C ALA A 65 0.94 -15.62 -3.88
N ALA A 66 -0.02 -15.39 -4.77
CA ALA A 66 -1.44 -15.37 -4.46
C ALA A 66 -2.21 -16.31 -5.39
N PRO A 67 -3.19 -17.05 -4.87
CA PRO A 67 -4.00 -17.93 -5.71
C PRO A 67 -4.91 -17.12 -6.64
N SER A 68 -5.36 -17.75 -7.74
CA SER A 68 -6.43 -17.21 -8.58
C SER A 68 -7.67 -16.87 -7.74
N GLY A 69 -8.37 -15.80 -8.10
CA GLY A 69 -9.53 -15.34 -7.35
C GLY A 69 -9.23 -14.60 -6.04
N TRP A 70 -7.94 -14.39 -5.71
CA TRP A 70 -7.58 -13.68 -4.47
C TRP A 70 -8.00 -12.21 -4.53
N SER A 71 -8.58 -11.72 -3.44
CA SER A 71 -8.90 -10.31 -3.25
C SER A 71 -8.35 -9.84 -1.90
N GLY A 72 -7.79 -8.63 -1.88
CA GLY A 72 -7.20 -8.07 -0.69
C GLY A 72 -6.49 -6.75 -0.94
N ARG A 73 -5.77 -6.30 0.09
CA ARG A 73 -5.03 -5.05 0.06
C ARG A 73 -3.65 -5.18 0.69
N MET A 74 -2.75 -4.34 0.22
CA MET A 74 -1.34 -4.32 0.60
C MET A 74 -0.92 -2.89 0.88
N TRP A 75 -0.02 -2.69 1.83
CA TRP A 75 0.51 -1.37 2.18
C TRP A 75 1.93 -1.51 2.72
N ALA A 76 2.59 -0.39 3.01
CA ALA A 76 3.87 -0.38 3.70
C ALA A 76 3.80 0.48 4.97
N ARG A 77 4.32 -0.06 6.06
CA ARG A 77 4.56 0.65 7.32
C ARG A 77 5.92 1.33 7.31
N THR A 78 6.03 2.47 7.98
CA THR A 78 7.29 3.23 8.11
C THR A 78 7.57 3.63 9.55
N GLY A 79 8.85 3.91 9.84
CA GLY A 79 9.28 4.32 11.19
C GLY A 79 9.05 3.24 12.24
N CYS A 80 9.16 1.96 11.85
CA CYS A 80 8.93 0.84 12.75
C CYS A 80 10.13 0.63 13.68
N SER A 81 9.84 0.40 14.95
CA SER A 81 10.85 0.04 15.96
C SER A 81 10.24 -0.89 17.01
N GLN A 82 11.08 -1.69 17.66
CA GLN A 82 10.64 -2.47 18.82
C GLN A 82 10.54 -1.53 20.01
N ASP A 83 9.35 -1.47 20.61
CA ASP A 83 9.13 -0.76 21.87
C ASP A 83 9.94 -1.42 22.99
N GLY A 84 10.79 -0.64 23.64
CA GLY A 84 11.75 -1.16 24.63
C GLY A 84 11.09 -1.71 25.91
N ALA A 85 9.85 -1.33 26.22
CA ALA A 85 9.13 -1.79 27.40
C ALA A 85 8.34 -3.08 27.14
N THR A 86 7.71 -3.20 25.97
CA THR A 86 6.81 -4.30 25.63
C THR A 86 7.40 -5.31 24.65
N GLY A 87 8.51 -4.97 23.98
CA GLY A 87 9.11 -5.76 22.90
C GLY A 87 8.28 -5.79 21.61
N ARG A 88 7.17 -5.04 21.55
CA ARG A 88 6.25 -5.03 20.41
C ARG A 88 6.81 -4.15 19.29
N LEU A 89 6.68 -4.59 18.05
CA LEU A 89 6.93 -3.73 16.89
C LEU A 89 5.81 -2.70 16.77
N VAL A 90 6.17 -1.42 16.77
CA VAL A 90 5.25 -0.29 16.59
C VAL A 90 5.78 0.58 15.46
N CYS A 91 4.91 0.94 14.53
CA CYS A 91 5.23 1.77 13.38
C CYS A 91 4.58 3.17 13.49
N ALA A 92 5.26 4.18 12.94
CA ALA A 92 4.79 5.55 12.94
C ALA A 92 3.61 5.77 11.97
N THR A 93 3.57 5.00 10.87
CA THR A 93 2.48 5.07 9.87
C THR A 93 2.09 3.67 9.42
N GLY A 94 0.81 3.49 9.08
CA GLY A 94 0.26 2.23 8.56
C GLY A 94 0.31 1.05 9.53
N ASP A 95 0.56 1.28 10.82
CA ASP A 95 0.70 0.22 11.83
C ASP A 95 -0.53 -0.67 11.84
N CYS A 96 -0.34 -1.99 11.96
CA CYS A 96 -1.45 -2.94 11.97
C CYS A 96 -1.82 -3.43 13.38
N GLY A 97 -1.24 -2.86 14.43
CA GLY A 97 -1.61 -3.11 15.82
C GLY A 97 -1.27 -4.51 16.34
N SER A 98 -0.68 -5.39 15.52
CA SER A 98 -0.33 -6.76 15.91
C SER A 98 0.82 -6.81 16.92
N GLY A 99 1.63 -5.75 16.99
CA GLY A 99 2.87 -5.72 17.75
C GLY A 99 3.99 -6.56 17.14
N ALA A 100 3.87 -6.99 15.88
CA ALA A 100 4.82 -7.84 15.19
C ALA A 100 5.01 -7.45 13.72
N ALA A 101 6.01 -8.06 13.06
CA ALA A 101 6.17 -7.92 11.62
C ALA A 101 4.96 -8.50 10.87
N GLU A 102 4.43 -9.64 11.31
CA GLU A 102 3.18 -10.19 10.77
C GLU A 102 1.97 -9.36 11.20
N CYS A 103 1.08 -9.03 10.28
CA CYS A 103 -0.15 -8.30 10.60
C CYS A 103 -1.30 -9.20 11.04
N ALA A 104 -1.19 -10.52 10.87
CA ALA A 104 -2.12 -11.52 11.40
C ALA A 104 -3.60 -11.29 11.02
N GLY A 105 -3.87 -10.58 9.92
CA GLY A 105 -5.22 -10.28 9.44
C GLY A 105 -5.80 -8.99 10.00
N ALA A 106 -5.00 -8.18 10.69
CA ALA A 106 -5.31 -6.79 10.97
C ALA A 106 -4.96 -5.91 9.76
N GLY A 107 -5.76 -4.87 9.55
CA GLY A 107 -5.52 -3.85 8.53
C GLY A 107 -4.60 -2.73 9.03
N ALA A 108 -4.18 -1.86 8.11
CA ALA A 108 -3.44 -0.64 8.45
C ALA A 108 -4.30 0.33 9.27
N ALA A 109 -3.72 0.95 10.28
CA ALA A 109 -4.23 2.19 10.86
C ALA A 109 -3.94 3.35 9.89
N PRO A 110 -4.96 4.11 9.45
CA PRO A 110 -4.77 5.30 8.64
C PRO A 110 -3.91 6.36 9.34
N PRO A 111 -3.18 7.21 8.59
CA PRO A 111 -3.10 7.24 7.14
C PRO A 111 -2.18 6.16 6.52
N ALA A 112 -2.64 5.53 5.43
CA ALA A 112 -1.85 4.56 4.68
C ALA A 112 -2.24 4.54 3.19
N THR A 113 -1.23 4.61 2.31
CA THR A 113 -1.42 4.35 0.88
C THR A 113 -1.66 2.84 0.67
N LEU A 114 -2.76 2.47 0.00
CA LEU A 114 -3.14 1.08 -0.23
C LEU A 114 -2.93 0.68 -1.69
N ALA A 115 -2.44 -0.53 -1.94
CA ALA A 115 -2.56 -1.21 -3.22
C ALA A 115 -3.63 -2.31 -3.08
N GLU A 116 -4.70 -2.22 -3.85
CA GLU A 116 -5.86 -3.10 -3.73
C GLU A 116 -6.00 -3.97 -4.98
N PHE A 117 -6.43 -5.22 -4.79
CA PHE A 117 -6.54 -6.20 -5.87
C PHE A 117 -7.79 -7.07 -5.74
N THR A 118 -8.34 -7.45 -6.88
CA THR A 118 -9.25 -8.58 -7.05
C THR A 118 -8.84 -9.33 -8.30
N LEU A 119 -8.24 -10.50 -8.14
CA LEU A 119 -7.77 -11.34 -9.24
C LEU A 119 -8.92 -12.19 -9.78
N ASP A 120 -8.89 -12.49 -11.09
CA ASP A 120 -9.88 -13.34 -11.76
C ASP A 120 -11.34 -12.92 -11.45
N GLY A 121 -11.60 -11.62 -11.49
CA GLY A 121 -12.90 -11.01 -11.27
C GLY A 121 -13.83 -11.10 -12.49
N SER A 122 -14.74 -10.12 -12.62
CA SER A 122 -15.67 -10.06 -13.75
C SER A 122 -14.97 -10.18 -15.11
N GLY A 123 -15.42 -11.13 -15.93
CA GLY A 123 -14.84 -11.39 -17.25
C GLY A 123 -13.47 -12.08 -17.25
N GLY A 124 -13.04 -12.64 -16.13
CA GLY A 124 -11.69 -13.23 -15.98
C GLY A 124 -10.59 -12.17 -16.00
N LEU A 125 -10.93 -10.95 -15.61
CA LEU A 125 -10.02 -9.81 -15.50
C LEU A 125 -9.64 -9.60 -14.05
N ASP A 126 -8.38 -9.26 -13.84
CA ASP A 126 -7.93 -8.71 -12.58
C ASP A 126 -8.34 -7.23 -12.52
N PHE A 127 -8.71 -6.77 -11.32
CA PHE A 127 -8.99 -5.38 -10.99
C PHE A 127 -7.99 -4.95 -9.92
N TYR A 128 -7.34 -3.81 -10.12
CA TYR A 128 -6.38 -3.28 -9.17
C TYR A 128 -6.31 -1.77 -9.21
N ASP A 129 -5.87 -1.19 -8.09
CA ASP A 129 -5.60 0.23 -7.97
C ASP A 129 -4.63 0.55 -6.84
N VAL A 130 -4.24 1.82 -6.80
CA VAL A 130 -3.61 2.44 -5.63
C VAL A 130 -4.58 3.45 -5.06
N SER A 131 -4.93 3.30 -3.79
CA SER A 131 -5.98 4.05 -3.11
C SER A 131 -5.42 4.94 -2.01
N LEU A 132 -5.90 6.19 -2.00
CA LEU A 132 -5.62 7.25 -1.02
C LEU A 132 -6.86 7.57 -0.18
N VAL A 133 -7.89 6.73 -0.25
CA VAL A 133 -9.13 6.87 0.54
C VAL A 133 -8.81 6.83 2.04
N ASP A 134 -7.88 5.96 2.43
CA ASP A 134 -7.36 5.83 3.80
C ASP A 134 -6.14 6.75 4.04
N GLY A 135 -5.96 7.78 3.21
CA GLY A 135 -4.85 8.72 3.30
C GLY A 135 -3.58 8.25 2.58
N TYR A 136 -2.47 8.91 2.90
CA TYR A 136 -1.17 8.72 2.25
C TYR A 136 -0.07 8.71 3.30
N ASN A 137 0.89 7.79 3.18
CA ASN A 137 2.11 7.81 3.99
C ASN A 137 3.40 7.75 3.14
N LEU A 138 3.38 7.01 2.04
CA LEU A 138 4.49 6.95 1.08
C LEU A 138 3.99 6.66 -0.35
N PRO A 139 4.78 6.97 -1.40
CA PRO A 139 4.36 6.75 -2.78
C PRO A 139 4.43 5.27 -3.15
N VAL A 140 3.39 4.78 -3.81
CA VAL A 140 3.24 3.39 -4.26
C VAL A 140 2.95 3.38 -5.75
N LEU A 141 3.58 2.45 -6.48
CA LEU A 141 3.30 2.16 -7.88
C LEU A 141 3.09 0.66 -8.05
N VAL A 142 2.01 0.28 -8.74
CA VAL A 142 1.69 -1.09 -9.12
C VAL A 142 1.86 -1.23 -10.62
N GLU A 143 2.69 -2.18 -11.05
CA GLU A 143 2.99 -2.44 -12.46
C GLU A 143 2.72 -3.92 -12.78
N PRO A 144 1.76 -4.23 -13.66
CA PRO A 144 1.60 -5.58 -14.20
C PRO A 144 2.80 -5.98 -15.06
N SER A 145 3.19 -7.27 -15.03
CA SER A 145 4.31 -7.80 -15.82
C SER A 145 4.04 -7.86 -17.32
N ARG A 146 2.77 -7.78 -17.70
CA ARG A 146 2.33 -7.76 -19.10
C ARG A 146 2.32 -6.33 -19.64
N PRO A 147 2.89 -6.10 -20.84
CA PRO A 147 2.85 -4.78 -21.46
C PRO A 147 1.40 -4.39 -21.83
N SER A 148 1.08 -3.13 -21.65
CA SER A 148 -0.17 -2.53 -22.12
C SER A 148 -0.29 -2.66 -23.65
N GLY A 149 -1.38 -3.25 -24.15
CA GLY A 149 -1.57 -3.41 -25.60
C GLY A 149 -2.59 -4.48 -26.05
N GLY A 150 -3.21 -5.20 -25.11
CA GLY A 150 -4.34 -6.10 -25.39
C GLY A 150 -5.70 -5.42 -25.15
N PRO A 151 -6.82 -6.17 -25.20
CA PRO A 151 -8.17 -5.64 -24.88
C PRO A 151 -8.32 -5.16 -23.41
N ALA A 152 -7.38 -5.54 -22.53
CA ALA A 152 -7.21 -4.95 -21.20
C ALA A 152 -5.96 -4.04 -21.20
N SER A 153 -6.05 -2.88 -20.55
CA SER A 153 -5.00 -1.85 -20.62
C SER A 153 -3.73 -2.25 -19.87
N CYS A 154 -3.84 -3.08 -18.82
CA CYS A 154 -2.71 -3.49 -17.97
C CYS A 154 -1.82 -2.29 -17.56
N ALA A 155 -2.44 -1.11 -17.40
CA ALA A 155 -1.73 0.12 -17.13
C ALA A 155 -1.33 0.21 -15.66
N ALA A 156 -0.16 0.78 -15.40
CA ALA A 156 0.30 0.93 -14.03
C ALA A 156 -0.66 1.84 -13.21
N ALA A 157 -0.84 1.51 -11.94
CA ALA A 157 -1.64 2.26 -10.98
C ALA A 157 -0.73 2.96 -9.96
N GLY A 158 -1.12 4.13 -9.46
CA GLY A 158 -0.30 4.89 -8.50
C GLY A 158 0.57 5.99 -9.11
N CYS A 159 1.48 6.53 -8.30
CA CYS A 159 2.26 7.71 -8.62
C CYS A 159 3.60 7.72 -7.87
N ALA A 160 4.54 8.56 -8.35
CA ALA A 160 5.82 8.80 -7.69
C ALA A 160 5.86 10.11 -6.88
N ALA A 161 4.76 10.88 -6.87
CA ALA A 161 4.71 12.17 -6.20
C ALA A 161 4.75 12.01 -4.68
N ASP A 162 5.46 12.91 -4.00
CA ASP A 162 5.43 12.98 -2.54
C ASP A 162 4.29 13.87 -2.06
N LEU A 163 3.16 13.25 -1.74
CA LEU A 163 1.97 13.94 -1.24
C LEU A 163 2.16 14.59 0.13
N ASN A 164 3.13 14.12 0.94
CA ASN A 164 3.40 14.73 2.24
C ASN A 164 3.87 16.18 2.11
N ALA A 165 4.61 16.51 1.04
CA ALA A 165 5.09 17.86 0.77
C ALA A 165 3.96 18.85 0.45
N MET A 166 2.84 18.34 -0.09
CA MET A 166 1.67 19.13 -0.48
C MET A 166 0.49 18.96 0.49
N CYS A 167 0.68 18.22 1.58
CA CYS A 167 -0.38 17.90 2.52
C CYS A 167 -0.90 19.17 3.23
N PRO A 168 -2.22 19.48 3.13
CA PRO A 168 -2.85 20.57 3.88
C PRO A 168 -2.58 20.44 5.38
N ALA A 169 -2.38 21.55 6.07
CA ALA A 169 -1.90 21.56 7.45
C ALA A 169 -2.81 20.76 8.39
N GLU A 170 -4.12 20.87 8.19
CA GLU A 170 -5.20 20.18 8.90
C GLU A 170 -5.24 18.67 8.65
N LEU A 171 -4.63 18.18 7.57
CA LEU A 171 -4.54 16.76 7.23
C LEU A 171 -3.20 16.11 7.62
N ARG A 172 -2.20 16.91 8.04
CA ARG A 172 -0.88 16.36 8.39
C ARG A 172 -0.96 15.43 9.61
N ALA A 173 -0.25 14.31 9.52
CA ALA A 173 -0.09 13.33 10.59
C ALA A 173 1.37 12.87 10.70
N GLY A 174 1.72 12.19 11.79
CA GLY A 174 3.07 11.63 11.99
C GLY A 174 4.20 12.67 11.90
N GLY A 175 3.96 13.89 12.38
CA GLY A 175 4.94 14.99 12.26
C GLY A 175 5.17 15.49 10.83
N GLY A 176 4.25 15.22 9.90
CA GLY A 176 4.38 15.54 8.48
C GLY A 176 4.87 14.37 7.62
N ALA A 177 5.07 13.20 8.21
CA ALA A 177 5.45 11.98 7.48
C ALA A 177 4.25 11.25 6.85
N ALA A 178 3.02 11.72 7.09
CA ALA A 178 1.81 11.20 6.47
C ALA A 178 0.74 12.28 6.33
N CYS A 179 -0.23 12.01 5.46
CA CYS A 179 -1.37 12.87 5.17
C CYS A 179 -2.67 12.08 5.30
N ARG A 180 -3.54 12.49 6.22
CA ARG A 180 -4.88 11.92 6.40
C ARG A 180 -5.75 12.26 5.20
N SER A 181 -6.68 11.37 4.86
CA SER A 181 -7.81 11.76 4.03
C SER A 181 -8.76 12.66 4.80
N ALA A 182 -9.65 13.38 4.09
CA ALA A 182 -10.67 14.19 4.74
C ALA A 182 -11.66 13.34 5.54
N CYS A 183 -11.91 12.09 5.13
CA CYS A 183 -12.76 11.18 5.90
C CYS A 183 -12.11 10.85 7.26
N ASP A 184 -10.84 10.44 7.26
CA ASP A 184 -10.10 10.14 8.49
C ASP A 184 -9.97 11.37 9.41
N ALA A 185 -9.75 12.56 8.85
CA ALA A 185 -9.56 13.77 9.63
C ALA A 185 -10.85 14.34 10.24
N PHE A 186 -11.98 14.23 9.55
CA PHE A 186 -13.20 14.95 9.91
C PHE A 186 -14.42 14.06 10.18
N ALA A 187 -14.39 12.80 9.77
CA ALA A 187 -15.48 11.82 9.94
C ALA A 187 -16.86 12.33 9.44
N ARG A 188 -16.88 13.21 8.44
CA ARG A 188 -18.12 13.77 7.87
C ARG A 188 -18.66 12.88 6.73
N PRO A 189 -19.99 12.65 6.64
CA PRO A 189 -20.59 11.77 5.64
C PRO A 189 -20.21 12.08 4.19
N GLU A 190 -20.06 13.36 3.84
CA GLU A 190 -19.65 13.83 2.51
C GLU A 190 -18.19 13.51 2.16
N TYR A 191 -17.30 13.37 3.15
CA TYR A 191 -15.92 12.96 2.91
C TYR A 191 -15.77 11.45 2.94
N CYS A 192 -16.58 10.77 3.75
CA CYS A 192 -16.59 9.33 3.90
C CYS A 192 -17.54 8.61 2.93
N CYS A 193 -18.27 9.36 2.10
CA CYS A 193 -19.31 8.86 1.21
C CYS A 193 -20.29 7.90 1.90
N SER A 194 -20.87 8.34 3.02
CA SER A 194 -21.79 7.56 3.83
C SER A 194 -23.15 8.25 4.00
N GLY A 195 -24.15 7.52 4.48
CA GLY A 195 -25.51 8.05 4.68
C GLY A 195 -26.09 8.63 3.38
N ALA A 196 -26.45 9.91 3.38
CA ALA A 196 -26.98 10.60 2.19
C ALA A 196 -25.98 10.67 1.03
N PHE A 197 -24.68 10.49 1.31
CA PHE A 197 -23.59 10.52 0.34
C PHE A 197 -23.14 9.11 -0.08
N ALA A 198 -23.90 8.05 0.24
CA ALA A 198 -23.53 6.66 -0.05
C ALA A 198 -23.68 6.23 -1.52
N SER A 199 -23.69 7.18 -2.46
CA SER A 199 -23.74 6.88 -3.89
C SER A 199 -22.81 7.80 -4.69
N PRO A 200 -22.30 7.37 -5.86
CA PRO A 200 -21.53 8.23 -6.75
C PRO A 200 -22.29 9.49 -7.22
N ALA A 201 -23.63 9.44 -7.23
CA ALA A 201 -24.45 10.59 -7.61
C ALA A 201 -24.41 11.70 -6.55
N THR A 202 -24.30 11.32 -5.28
CA THR A 202 -24.40 12.21 -4.12
C THR A 202 -23.05 12.53 -3.47
N CYS A 203 -22.06 11.62 -3.47
CA CYS A 203 -20.69 11.94 -3.04
C CYS A 203 -19.89 12.55 -4.19
N ARG A 204 -19.53 13.82 -4.08
CA ARG A 204 -18.77 14.53 -5.11
C ARG A 204 -17.31 14.72 -4.66
N PRO A 205 -16.37 14.89 -5.60
CA PRO A 205 -15.00 15.30 -5.27
C PRO A 205 -15.01 16.58 -4.43
N THR A 206 -14.10 16.66 -3.47
CA THR A 206 -13.95 17.83 -2.58
C THR A 206 -12.60 18.49 -2.82
N ALA A 207 -12.39 19.69 -2.27
CA ALA A 207 -11.08 20.34 -2.35
C ALA A 207 -9.95 19.44 -1.83
N TYR A 208 -10.20 18.65 -0.79
CA TYR A 208 -9.23 17.71 -0.23
C TYR A 208 -8.93 16.53 -1.17
N SER A 209 -9.95 15.86 -1.72
CA SER A 209 -9.71 14.75 -2.64
C SER A 209 -9.04 15.23 -3.93
N GLN A 210 -9.32 16.44 -4.38
CA GLN A 210 -8.65 17.05 -5.54
C GLN A 210 -7.15 17.32 -5.31
N VAL A 211 -6.71 17.61 -4.07
CA VAL A 211 -5.27 17.68 -3.76
C VAL A 211 -4.61 16.31 -4.01
N PHE A 212 -5.26 15.22 -3.61
CA PHE A 212 -4.72 13.88 -3.80
C PHE A 212 -4.73 13.47 -5.28
N LYS A 213 -5.85 13.72 -5.97
CA LYS A 213 -6.01 13.40 -7.39
C LYS A 213 -5.06 14.20 -8.28
N SER A 214 -4.82 15.47 -7.99
CA SER A 214 -3.90 16.31 -8.77
C SER A 214 -2.44 15.87 -8.65
N ALA A 215 -2.02 15.43 -7.47
CA ALA A 215 -0.68 14.86 -7.29
C ALA A 215 -0.55 13.47 -7.90
N CYS A 216 -1.61 12.66 -7.82
CA CYS A 216 -1.63 11.25 -8.21
C CYS A 216 -2.86 10.92 -9.07
N PRO A 217 -2.88 11.29 -10.37
CA PRO A 217 -4.06 11.15 -11.22
C PRO A 217 -4.51 9.71 -11.45
N ARG A 218 -3.61 8.74 -11.27
CA ARG A 218 -3.85 7.29 -11.42
C ARG A 218 -4.07 6.58 -10.08
N SER A 219 -4.58 7.29 -9.08
CA SER A 219 -4.92 6.76 -7.77
C SER A 219 -6.34 7.17 -7.39
N TYR A 220 -7.02 6.32 -6.61
CA TYR A 220 -8.27 6.71 -5.95
C TYR A 220 -7.99 7.79 -4.92
N SER A 221 -8.67 8.91 -5.03
CA SER A 221 -8.56 10.04 -4.10
C SER A 221 -9.70 10.10 -3.07
N TYR A 222 -10.83 9.42 -3.34
CA TYR A 222 -11.98 9.24 -2.44
C TYR A 222 -12.82 8.03 -2.88
N ALA A 223 -13.82 7.64 -2.07
CA ALA A 223 -14.49 6.34 -2.22
C ALA A 223 -15.28 6.12 -3.53
N PHE A 224 -15.75 7.19 -4.19
CA PHE A 224 -16.46 7.11 -5.47
C PHE A 224 -15.72 7.89 -6.57
N ASP A 225 -14.38 7.86 -6.54
CA ASP A 225 -13.56 8.47 -7.58
C ASP A 225 -13.85 7.88 -8.97
N ASP A 226 -13.43 8.60 -9.99
CA ASP A 226 -13.79 8.28 -11.36
C ASP A 226 -13.03 7.02 -11.89
N PRO A 227 -13.55 6.37 -12.96
CA PRO A 227 -13.00 5.12 -13.49
C PRO A 227 -11.54 5.18 -13.96
N THR A 228 -10.91 6.37 -14.05
CA THR A 228 -9.46 6.48 -14.32
C THR A 228 -8.59 5.94 -13.18
N SER A 229 -9.21 5.55 -12.06
CA SER A 229 -8.54 5.10 -10.85
C SER A 229 -8.58 3.58 -10.67
N THR A 230 -9.45 2.84 -11.38
CA THR A 230 -9.44 1.36 -11.42
C THR A 230 -8.84 0.88 -12.72
N PHE A 231 -7.90 -0.06 -12.60
CA PHE A 231 -7.22 -0.65 -13.73
C PHE A 231 -7.60 -2.11 -13.86
N THR A 232 -7.64 -2.58 -15.10
CA THR A 232 -7.90 -3.99 -15.40
C THR A 232 -6.76 -4.61 -16.19
N CYS A 233 -6.49 -5.88 -15.94
CA CYS A 233 -5.54 -6.66 -16.71
C CYS A 233 -6.04 -8.10 -16.89
N GLY A 234 -5.81 -8.66 -18.07
CA GLY A 234 -6.28 -10.01 -18.42
C GLY A 234 -5.13 -11.01 -18.54
N GLY A 235 -5.48 -12.28 -18.34
CA GLY A 235 -4.62 -13.43 -18.62
C GLY A 235 -3.57 -13.72 -17.55
N GLY A 236 -3.82 -13.40 -16.28
CA GLY A 236 -2.95 -13.75 -15.15
C GLY A 236 -1.54 -13.13 -15.22
N PRO A 237 -1.41 -11.79 -15.20
CA PRO A 237 -0.12 -11.15 -15.00
C PRO A 237 0.44 -11.39 -13.59
N ASP A 238 1.75 -11.22 -13.46
CA ASP A 238 2.38 -10.93 -12.16
C ASP A 238 2.34 -9.41 -11.91
N TYR A 239 2.53 -8.99 -10.67
CA TYR A 239 2.50 -7.57 -10.30
C TYR A 239 3.75 -7.17 -9.53
N THR A 240 4.34 -6.02 -9.87
CA THR A 240 5.39 -5.39 -9.09
C THR A 240 4.80 -4.23 -8.29
N ILE A 241 4.95 -4.26 -6.97
CA ILE A 241 4.51 -3.21 -6.04
C ILE A 241 5.76 -2.48 -5.56
N THR A 242 5.99 -1.30 -6.08
CA THR A 242 7.18 -0.49 -5.77
C THR A 242 6.84 0.61 -4.78
N PHE A 243 7.52 0.61 -3.64
CA PHE A 243 7.53 1.69 -2.66
C PHE A 243 8.60 2.73 -3.04
N CYS A 244 8.22 4.01 -3.03
CA CYS A 244 9.07 5.14 -3.45
C CYS A 244 9.65 4.99 -4.88
N PRO A 245 8.83 4.76 -5.92
CA PRO A 245 9.28 4.46 -7.29
C PRO A 245 10.17 5.53 -7.93
N GLY A 246 10.05 6.80 -7.52
CA GLY A 246 10.87 7.93 -8.00
C GLY A 246 12.16 8.17 -7.19
N ALA A 247 12.38 7.44 -6.10
CA ALA A 247 13.61 7.56 -5.34
C ALA A 247 14.72 6.76 -6.05
N THR A 248 15.84 7.42 -6.35
CA THR A 248 17.05 6.72 -6.76
C THR A 248 17.65 6.07 -5.51
N PRO A 249 17.89 4.75 -5.47
CA PRO A 249 18.63 4.15 -4.37
C PRO A 249 19.99 4.83 -4.30
N SER A 250 20.29 5.52 -3.18
CA SER A 250 21.65 5.98 -2.93
C SER A 250 22.53 4.75 -2.91
N GLN A 251 23.39 4.59 -3.93
CA GLN A 251 24.43 3.57 -3.94
C GLN A 251 25.43 3.90 -2.84
N LYS A 252 25.12 3.52 -1.60
CA LYS A 252 26.10 3.53 -0.52
C LYS A 252 26.97 2.30 -0.72
N SER A 253 28.13 2.54 -1.32
CA SER A 253 29.24 1.61 -1.50
C SER A 253 29.33 0.60 -0.36
N THR A 254 29.09 -0.68 -0.68
CA THR A 254 29.54 -1.81 0.13
C THR A 254 31.08 -1.84 0.05
N THR A 255 31.73 -1.01 0.87
CA THR A 255 33.14 -1.21 1.18
C THR A 255 33.23 -2.43 2.09
N MET A 256 33.38 -3.62 1.49
CA MET A 256 33.83 -4.80 2.21
C MET A 256 35.31 -4.62 2.58
N PRO A 257 35.74 -5.04 3.78
CA PRO A 257 37.13 -4.95 4.21
C PRO A 257 37.96 -6.11 3.66
N GLY A 258 39.11 -5.80 3.05
CA GLY A 258 40.22 -6.74 2.91
C GLY A 258 40.56 -7.19 1.49
N ALA A 259 41.45 -6.44 0.85
CA ALA A 259 42.49 -7.01 -0.01
C ALA A 259 43.64 -6.00 -0.09
N THR A 260 44.65 -6.19 0.75
CA THR A 260 45.94 -5.47 0.67
C THR A 260 46.62 -5.81 -0.65
N PRO A 261 46.93 -4.84 -1.54
CA PRO A 261 47.86 -5.08 -2.62
C PRO A 261 49.28 -4.84 -2.11
N THR A 262 50.09 -5.89 -2.14
CA THR A 262 51.54 -5.89 -1.93
C THR A 262 52.23 -4.85 -2.82
N PRO A 263 53.22 -4.07 -2.31
CA PRO A 263 53.91 -3.09 -3.12
C PRO A 263 54.92 -3.78 -4.06
N VAL A 264 54.78 -3.52 -5.36
CA VAL A 264 55.79 -3.91 -6.36
C VAL A 264 56.95 -2.93 -6.28
N ALA A 265 58.13 -3.47 -6.00
CA ALA A 265 59.39 -2.75 -5.96
C ALA A 265 59.75 -2.14 -7.33
N THR A 266 60.14 -0.87 -7.34
CA THR A 266 60.91 -0.27 -8.44
C THR A 266 62.20 0.30 -7.85
N THR A 267 63.31 -0.12 -8.44
CA THR A 267 64.68 0.20 -8.06
C THR A 267 65.06 1.67 -8.37
N PRO A 268 65.99 2.28 -7.60
CA PRO A 268 66.40 3.67 -7.78
C PRO A 268 67.72 3.83 -8.56
N VAL A 269 67.87 4.94 -9.29
CA VAL A 269 69.16 5.47 -9.74
C VAL A 269 69.27 6.96 -9.34
N PRO A 270 70.45 7.43 -8.87
CA PRO A 270 70.59 8.60 -7.99
C PRO A 270 71.16 9.84 -8.69
N GLY A 271 70.82 11.03 -8.18
CA GLY A 271 71.49 12.26 -8.59
C GLY A 271 71.16 13.50 -7.75
N ALA A 272 72.15 13.92 -6.96
CA ALA A 272 72.41 15.26 -6.42
C ALA A 272 71.71 15.75 -5.12
N THR A 273 72.55 15.69 -4.08
CA THR A 273 72.68 16.28 -2.73
C THR A 273 72.37 17.79 -2.62
N PRO A 274 72.10 18.31 -1.39
CA PRO A 274 71.33 19.53 -1.12
C PRO A 274 72.16 20.74 -0.64
N THR A 275 71.53 21.93 -0.59
CA THR A 275 71.97 23.07 0.25
C THR A 275 70.77 23.85 0.82
N THR A 276 70.73 23.97 2.15
CA THR A 276 70.07 25.01 2.97
C THR A 276 70.94 26.30 2.97
N PRO A 277 70.58 27.50 3.50
CA PRO A 277 69.64 27.81 4.63
C PRO A 277 68.79 29.14 4.58
N VAL A 278 67.67 29.16 5.36
CA VAL A 278 67.15 30.10 6.41
C VAL A 278 67.61 31.60 6.44
N PRO A 279 66.96 32.57 7.14
CA PRO A 279 65.61 33.22 7.04
C PRO A 279 65.65 34.78 7.11
N THR A 280 64.51 35.49 6.97
CA THR A 280 64.12 36.76 7.68
C THR A 280 62.72 37.15 7.18
N GLY A 281 61.77 37.76 7.89
CA GLY A 281 61.68 38.36 9.23
C GLY A 281 60.45 39.31 9.22
N THR A 282 59.56 39.16 10.21
CA THR A 282 58.71 40.17 10.86
C THR A 282 57.91 41.22 10.06
N THR A 283 56.59 41.28 10.28
CA THR A 283 55.97 42.39 11.05
C THR A 283 54.53 42.06 11.46
N ALA A 284 54.18 42.49 12.67
CA ALA A 284 52.87 42.38 13.30
C ALA A 284 52.04 43.65 13.09
N LEU A 285 50.70 43.53 13.13
CA LEU A 285 49.83 44.53 13.75
C LEU A 285 48.42 43.97 14.04
N GLN A 286 47.87 44.51 15.11
CA GLN A 286 46.74 44.04 15.93
C GLN A 286 45.35 44.34 15.33
N GLY A 287 44.41 43.43 15.63
CA GLY A 287 43.17 43.68 16.39
C GLY A 287 42.09 44.64 15.86
N ALA A 288 40.88 44.09 15.62
CA ALA A 288 39.61 44.67 16.07
C ALA A 288 38.45 43.66 15.91
N THR A 289 37.65 43.55 16.98
CA THR A 289 36.45 42.72 17.19
C THR A 289 35.18 43.34 16.54
N PRO A 290 34.00 42.66 16.56
CA PRO A 290 32.92 42.83 15.58
C PRO A 290 31.86 43.89 15.95
N THR A 291 31.09 44.33 14.96
CA THR A 291 29.81 45.03 15.14
C THR A 291 28.70 44.34 14.34
N PRO A 292 27.45 44.31 14.85
CA PRO A 292 26.31 43.64 14.23
C PRO A 292 25.57 44.59 13.29
N SER A 293 25.21 44.12 12.09
CA SER A 293 24.26 44.83 11.22
C SER A 293 22.90 44.14 11.25
N THR A 294 21.96 44.77 11.95
CA THR A 294 20.53 44.65 11.74
C THR A 294 20.16 45.03 10.30
N ALA A 295 19.52 44.11 9.58
CA ALA A 295 18.79 44.41 8.36
C ALA A 295 17.53 43.54 8.29
N THR A 296 16.39 44.17 8.56
CA THR A 296 15.04 43.74 8.22
C THR A 296 14.93 43.56 6.69
N PRO A 297 14.15 42.58 6.21
CA PRO A 297 13.42 42.77 4.98
C PRO A 297 11.91 42.69 5.23
N THR A 298 11.30 43.81 4.84
CA THR A 298 9.89 44.10 4.63
C THR A 298 9.16 42.97 3.90
N GLY A 299 7.98 42.65 4.42
CA GLY A 299 7.10 41.59 3.90
C GLY A 299 6.55 41.88 2.51
N THR A 300 6.33 40.79 1.78
CA THR A 300 5.39 40.72 0.67
C THR A 300 4.50 39.52 0.95
N MET A 301 3.34 39.76 1.58
CA MET A 301 2.31 38.77 1.83
C MET A 301 1.58 38.48 0.52
N LEU A 302 1.66 37.24 0.02
CA LEU A 302 0.68 36.72 -0.94
C LEU A 302 -0.55 36.19 -0.18
N PRO A 303 -1.76 36.25 -0.77
CA PRO A 303 -3.01 36.15 -0.03
C PRO A 303 -3.29 34.72 0.45
N GLY A 304 -3.66 34.60 1.72
CA GLY A 304 -4.16 33.37 2.31
C GLY A 304 -5.49 32.95 1.69
N THR A 305 -5.56 31.69 1.26
CA THR A 305 -6.83 31.02 1.00
C THR A 305 -7.42 30.59 2.32
N THR A 306 -8.24 31.45 2.92
CA THR A 306 -9.20 31.04 3.94
C THR A 306 -10.22 30.11 3.27
N PHE A 307 -10.20 28.83 3.62
CA PHE A 307 -11.26 27.89 3.25
C PHE A 307 -12.50 28.19 4.08
N THR A 308 -13.37 29.03 3.53
CA THR A 308 -14.76 29.18 3.99
C THR A 308 -15.66 28.55 2.95
N ASP A 309 -16.09 27.33 3.22
CA ASP A 309 -17.19 26.72 2.47
C ASP A 309 -18.48 27.32 3.01
N ALA A 310 -18.87 28.44 2.42
CA ALA A 310 -20.14 29.10 2.68
C ALA A 310 -20.86 29.26 1.35
N THR A 311 -21.87 28.44 1.12
CA THR A 311 -23.02 28.86 0.33
C THR A 311 -24.28 28.81 1.20
N PRO A 312 -25.09 29.88 1.20
CA PRO A 312 -26.29 30.04 2.01
C PRO A 312 -27.55 29.51 1.31
N ASP A 313 -28.61 29.43 2.11
CA ASP A 313 -30.03 29.38 1.76
C ASP A 313 -30.65 28.05 1.30
N SER A 314 -31.37 27.42 2.24
CA SER A 314 -32.84 27.29 2.12
C SER A 314 -33.46 27.12 3.51
N ALA A 315 -34.26 28.10 3.90
CA ALA A 315 -35.03 28.14 5.13
C ALA A 315 -36.04 26.97 5.21
N MET A 316 -36.06 26.31 6.37
CA MET A 316 -37.14 25.41 6.79
C MET A 316 -38.25 26.24 7.47
N PRO A 317 -39.54 25.88 7.35
CA PRO A 317 -40.54 26.27 8.33
C PRO A 317 -40.58 25.26 9.49
N MET A 318 -40.52 25.79 10.70
CA MET A 318 -40.68 25.10 11.97
C MET A 318 -42.16 24.78 12.26
N GLY A 319 -42.40 23.60 12.83
CA GLY A 319 -43.55 23.25 13.68
C GLY A 319 -43.15 21.98 14.46
N GLY A 320 -42.81 22.04 15.75
CA GLY A 320 -43.74 21.96 16.89
C GLY A 320 -44.21 20.52 17.07
N GLY A 321 -44.04 19.76 18.15
CA GLY A 321 -43.56 19.93 19.53
C GLY A 321 -43.90 18.62 20.28
N LEU A 322 -43.55 18.55 21.58
CA LEU A 322 -43.84 17.48 22.57
C LEU A 322 -42.89 16.25 22.45
N GLY A 323 -42.01 15.85 23.38
CA GLY A 323 -41.81 16.13 24.81
C GLY A 323 -42.37 15.00 25.67
N ILE A 324 -41.51 14.11 26.24
CA ILE A 324 -41.68 13.40 27.55
C ILE A 324 -40.29 12.98 28.10
N GLU A 325 -40.07 13.27 29.40
CA GLU A 325 -38.93 12.93 30.26
C GLU A 325 -38.85 11.45 30.67
N GLY A 326 -37.66 10.98 31.08
CA GLY A 326 -37.51 9.76 31.88
C GLY A 326 -36.05 9.38 32.13
N GLY A 327 -35.50 9.76 33.29
CA GLY A 327 -34.11 9.51 33.66
C GLY A 327 -33.78 8.07 34.06
N GLY A 328 -32.48 7.76 34.08
CA GLY A 328 -31.93 6.51 34.60
C GLY A 328 -30.40 6.51 34.57
N ASN A 329 -29.80 6.70 35.73
CA ASN A 329 -28.36 6.73 35.97
C ASN A 329 -27.81 5.29 35.98
N GLN A 330 -26.96 4.92 35.02
CA GLN A 330 -26.10 3.74 35.05
C GLN A 330 -24.78 4.09 34.33
N GLY A 331 -23.66 3.89 35.02
CA GLY A 331 -22.33 4.13 34.46
C GLY A 331 -22.06 3.19 33.29
N VAL A 332 -21.60 3.77 32.17
CA VAL A 332 -21.24 3.02 30.97
C VAL A 332 -19.74 3.16 30.73
N LEU A 333 -19.12 1.99 30.63
CA LEU A 333 -17.73 1.72 30.28
C LEU A 333 -17.30 2.47 29.02
N LEU A 334 -16.02 2.84 28.99
CA LEU A 334 -15.30 3.46 27.88
C LEU A 334 -15.63 2.73 26.57
N GLY A 335 -16.47 3.37 25.74
CA GLY A 335 -16.89 2.88 24.44
C GLY A 335 -15.72 2.92 23.45
N SER A 336 -15.23 1.74 23.12
CA SER A 336 -14.48 1.43 21.92
C SER A 336 -15.12 2.10 20.70
N SER A 337 -14.34 2.91 19.99
CA SER A 337 -14.69 3.47 18.69
C SER A 337 -15.13 2.35 17.75
N SER A 338 -16.37 2.47 17.29
CA SER A 338 -17.06 1.62 16.33
C SER A 338 -16.19 1.29 15.12
N SER A 339 -15.70 0.06 15.06
CA SER A 339 -15.10 -0.59 13.90
C SER A 339 -16.14 -1.27 12.99
N GLU A 340 -17.38 -0.76 12.96
CA GLU A 340 -18.49 -1.34 12.20
C GLU A 340 -19.03 -0.40 11.12
N ALA A 341 -18.11 0.21 10.36
CA ALA A 341 -18.34 0.46 8.95
C ALA A 341 -17.27 -0.36 8.22
N GLY A 342 -17.58 -1.62 7.95
CA GLY A 342 -16.75 -2.45 7.09
C GLY A 342 -16.56 -1.73 5.77
N GLY A 343 -15.34 -1.25 5.53
CA GLY A 343 -14.89 -0.82 4.21
C GLY A 343 -14.92 -2.04 3.30
N VAL A 344 -16.09 -2.32 2.73
CA VAL A 344 -16.17 -3.15 1.55
C VAL A 344 -15.34 -2.43 0.49
N SER A 345 -14.20 -3.02 0.14
CA SER A 345 -13.37 -2.53 -0.96
C SER A 345 -14.30 -2.32 -2.15
N TRP A 346 -14.43 -1.09 -2.63
CA TRP A 346 -15.38 -0.78 -3.70
C TRP A 346 -15.04 -1.54 -5.00
N LEU A 347 -13.77 -1.90 -5.17
CA LEU A 347 -13.32 -2.90 -6.15
C LEU A 347 -14.10 -4.21 -6.06
N ALA A 348 -14.40 -4.71 -4.86
CA ALA A 348 -15.18 -5.93 -4.68
C ALA A 348 -16.61 -5.75 -5.22
N ASN A 349 -17.21 -4.56 -5.06
CA ASN A 349 -18.54 -4.27 -5.62
C ASN A 349 -18.49 -4.11 -7.15
N MET A 350 -17.43 -3.54 -7.71
CA MET A 350 -17.23 -3.45 -9.16
C MET A 350 -16.93 -4.81 -9.81
N ALA A 351 -16.11 -5.63 -9.17
CA ALA A 351 -15.69 -6.93 -9.68
C ALA A 351 -16.81 -7.98 -9.60
N THR A 352 -17.79 -7.80 -8.71
CA THR A 352 -18.89 -8.77 -8.50
C THR A 352 -20.20 -8.43 -9.20
N GLY A 353 -20.33 -7.23 -9.81
CA GLY A 353 -21.47 -6.78 -10.63
C GLY A 353 -22.83 -7.37 -10.26
N ASP A 354 -23.57 -6.76 -9.32
CA ASP A 354 -24.97 -7.08 -8.96
C ASP A 354 -25.40 -8.55 -9.18
N ALA A 355 -24.65 -9.51 -8.65
CA ALA A 355 -25.07 -10.91 -8.62
C ALA A 355 -24.38 -11.63 -7.46
N ALA A 356 -25.11 -11.77 -6.35
CA ALA A 356 -24.81 -12.78 -5.35
C ALA A 356 -25.00 -14.17 -5.98
N ALA A 357 -23.94 -14.75 -6.53
CA ALA A 357 -23.87 -16.16 -6.88
C ALA A 357 -22.89 -16.86 -5.93
N PRO A 358 -23.33 -17.84 -5.13
CA PRO A 358 -22.45 -18.50 -4.18
C PRO A 358 -21.47 -19.42 -4.93
N VAL A 359 -20.20 -19.34 -4.54
CA VAL A 359 -19.12 -20.25 -4.94
C VAL A 359 -19.38 -21.64 -4.32
N VAL A 360 -20.35 -22.37 -4.88
CA VAL A 360 -20.70 -23.76 -4.49
C VAL A 360 -20.58 -24.71 -5.68
N ALA A 361 -20.31 -24.20 -6.88
CA ALA A 361 -20.25 -24.99 -8.10
C ALA A 361 -19.02 -25.92 -8.17
N SER A 362 -17.87 -25.50 -7.64
CA SER A 362 -16.61 -26.25 -7.72
C SER A 362 -16.59 -27.50 -6.83
N ALA A 363 -17.16 -27.44 -5.62
CA ALA A 363 -17.22 -28.61 -4.72
C ALA A 363 -18.20 -29.69 -5.23
N ARG A 364 -19.30 -29.30 -5.88
CA ARG A 364 -20.31 -30.23 -6.41
C ARG A 364 -19.82 -30.97 -7.67
N LEU A 365 -19.03 -30.31 -8.52
CA LEU A 365 -18.46 -30.96 -9.70
C LEU A 365 -17.40 -32.02 -9.31
N VAL A 366 -16.56 -31.71 -8.33
CA VAL A 366 -15.52 -32.62 -7.83
C VAL A 366 -16.13 -33.85 -7.16
N ALA A 367 -17.18 -33.66 -6.34
CA ALA A 367 -17.91 -34.77 -5.73
C ALA A 367 -18.63 -35.65 -6.77
N SER A 368 -19.23 -35.04 -7.80
CA SER A 368 -19.94 -35.76 -8.87
C SER A 368 -19.00 -36.57 -9.75
N LEU A 369 -17.82 -36.02 -10.08
CA LEU A 369 -16.78 -36.73 -10.83
C LEU A 369 -16.14 -37.85 -10.02
N ALA A 370 -15.89 -37.66 -8.72
CA ALA A 370 -15.38 -38.71 -7.85
C ALA A 370 -16.36 -39.89 -7.73
N SER A 371 -17.67 -39.62 -7.62
CA SER A 371 -18.70 -40.67 -7.63
C SER A 371 -18.82 -41.38 -8.98
N ALA A 372 -18.70 -40.66 -10.09
CA ALA A 372 -18.74 -41.26 -11.43
C ALA A 372 -17.53 -42.17 -11.69
N VAL A 373 -16.33 -41.77 -11.25
CA VAL A 373 -15.10 -42.57 -11.37
C VAL A 373 -15.16 -43.80 -10.45
N LEU A 374 -15.71 -43.68 -9.24
CA LEU A 374 -15.91 -44.82 -8.33
C LEU A 374 -16.92 -45.82 -8.90
N CYS A 375 -18.04 -45.34 -9.48
CA CYS A 375 -19.02 -46.20 -10.15
C CYS A 375 -18.42 -46.91 -11.37
N LEU A 376 -17.62 -46.22 -12.19
CA LEU A 376 -16.97 -46.82 -13.35
C LEU A 376 -15.93 -47.88 -12.92
N HIS A 377 -15.20 -47.64 -11.83
CA HIS A 377 -14.25 -48.61 -11.28
C HIS A 377 -14.94 -49.88 -10.72
N LEU A 378 -16.09 -49.73 -10.07
CA LEU A 378 -16.92 -50.86 -9.60
C LEU A 378 -17.53 -51.65 -10.77
N GLN A 379 -17.89 -50.98 -11.87
CA GLN A 379 -18.44 -51.66 -13.05
C GLN A 379 -17.39 -52.42 -13.88
N LEU A 380 -16.17 -51.91 -13.98
CA LEU A 380 -15.08 -52.57 -14.73
C LEU A 380 -14.37 -53.68 -13.95
N PHE A 381 -14.33 -53.61 -12.62
CA PHE A 381 -13.55 -54.55 -11.79
C PHE A 381 -14.38 -55.36 -10.78
N GLY A 382 -15.69 -55.09 -10.65
CA GLY A 382 -16.60 -55.82 -9.75
C GLY A 382 -17.16 -57.13 -10.32
N ARG A 383 -16.70 -57.57 -11.50
CA ARG A 383 -16.95 -58.93 -12.02
C ARG A 383 -15.62 -59.66 -12.20
N ILE A 384 -15.05 -60.10 -11.09
CA ILE A 384 -14.13 -61.25 -11.03
C ILE A 384 -14.63 -62.15 -9.90
#